data_AF-A0A7S1QIW0-F1
#
_entry.id   AF-A0A7S1QIW0-F1
#
_cell.length_a   1.000
_cell.length_b   1.000
_cell.length_c   1.000
_cell.angle_alpha   90.00
_cell.angle_beta   90.00
_cell.angle_gamma   90.00
#
_symmetry.space_group_name_H-M   'P 1'
#
loop_
_entity.id
_entity.type
_entity.pdbx_description
1 polymer ?
#
loop_
_entity_poly.entity_id
_entity_poly.type
_entity_poly.pdbx_seq_one_letter_code
_entity_poly.pdbx_strand_id
1 'polypeptide(L)'
;GQEGQAAPGVAYSGQQQQTSYGMSQAAPAGRGQLFVSGCQNATVGNIVRGDYMPYTENHGRPVYRRSQQAAVNSSGGVNMLDVLIYFWDDRDGPAFCGWWFGPKVGGDQ
;
A
#
# COMPACT_ATOMS: atom_id res chain seq x y z
N GLY A 1 27.20 -27.05 49.88
CA GLY A 1 26.76 -27.20 48.48
C GLY A 1 25.56 -28.12 48.48
N GLN A 2 24.40 -27.69 47.98
CA GLN A 2 24.00 -27.86 46.56
C GLN A 2 23.77 -29.37 46.29
N GLU A 3 22.63 -29.89 45.82
CA GLU A 3 21.61 -29.37 44.89
C GLU A 3 20.29 -30.16 45.08
N GLY A 4 19.15 -29.46 45.04
CA GLY A 4 17.81 -30.06 45.00
C GLY A 4 17.36 -30.33 43.58
N GLN A 5 16.85 -31.53 43.31
CA GLN A 5 16.36 -31.96 42.00
C GLN A 5 14.89 -31.53 41.80
N ALA A 6 14.63 -30.83 40.69
CA ALA A 6 13.32 -30.29 40.32
C ALA A 6 12.47 -31.28 39.50
N ALA A 7 11.16 -31.17 39.69
CA ALA A 7 10.08 -31.93 39.05
C ALA A 7 9.89 -31.59 37.53
N PRO A 8 9.20 -32.44 36.74
CA PRO A 8 9.10 -32.29 35.29
C PRO A 8 8.18 -31.16 34.85
N GLY A 9 8.69 -30.33 33.94
CA GLY A 9 7.97 -29.21 33.31
C GLY A 9 6.99 -29.67 32.22
N VAL A 10 5.82 -29.05 32.27
CA VAL A 10 4.64 -29.26 31.43
C VAL A 10 4.90 -28.82 29.99
N ALA A 11 4.53 -29.65 29.00
CA ALA A 11 4.59 -29.30 27.58
C ALA A 11 3.50 -28.28 27.23
N TYR A 12 3.90 -27.07 26.81
CA TYR A 12 3.00 -26.08 26.21
C TYR A 12 3.04 -26.20 24.69
N SER A 13 1.97 -26.73 24.12
CA SER A 13 1.63 -26.59 22.70
C SER A 13 1.11 -25.17 22.44
N GLY A 14 2.00 -24.25 22.05
CA GLY A 14 1.63 -22.92 21.57
C GLY A 14 1.41 -22.91 20.06
N GLN A 15 0.16 -23.09 19.63
CA GLN A 15 -0.26 -22.77 18.26
C GLN A 15 -0.07 -21.26 18.04
N GLN A 16 0.87 -20.88 17.16
CA GLN A 16 1.00 -19.50 16.70
C GLN A 16 -0.13 -19.22 15.70
N GLN A 17 -1.16 -18.52 16.16
CA GLN A 17 -2.17 -17.91 15.30
C GLN A 17 -1.52 -16.71 14.60
N GLN A 18 -1.26 -16.86 13.30
CA GLN A 18 -0.98 -15.74 12.40
C GLN A 18 -2.24 -14.89 12.26
N THR A 19 -2.28 -13.75 12.96
CA THR A 19 -3.23 -12.68 12.65
C THR A 19 -2.78 -12.00 11.36
N SER A 20 -3.44 -12.36 10.27
CA SER A 20 -3.36 -11.66 8.99
C SER A 20 -3.98 -10.27 9.14
N TYR A 21 -3.16 -9.23 9.12
CA TYR A 21 -3.61 -7.85 8.96
C TYR A 21 -4.03 -7.61 7.50
N GLY A 22 -5.09 -8.29 7.07
CA GLY A 22 -5.74 -8.12 5.78
C GLY A 22 -7.14 -7.54 5.98
N MET A 23 -7.27 -6.45 6.74
CA MET A 23 -8.54 -5.72 6.76
C MET A 23 -8.58 -4.78 5.56
N SER A 24 -9.27 -5.27 4.52
CA SER A 24 -9.88 -4.47 3.47
C SER A 24 -10.73 -3.38 4.12
N GLN A 25 -10.18 -2.17 4.28
CA GLN A 25 -11.02 -1.01 4.53
C GLN A 25 -11.88 -0.82 3.29
N ALA A 26 -13.19 -0.99 3.47
CA ALA A 26 -14.16 -0.75 2.41
C ALA A 26 -14.03 0.70 1.98
N ALA A 27 -13.83 0.89 0.67
CA ALA A 27 -13.70 2.20 0.10
C ALA A 27 -14.99 3.02 0.28
N PRO A 28 -14.90 4.36 0.37
CA PRO A 28 -16.07 5.21 0.45
C PRO A 28 -17.03 4.94 -0.71
N ALA A 29 -18.25 4.51 -0.39
CA ALA A 29 -19.28 4.14 -1.35
C ALA A 29 -19.70 5.36 -2.21
N GLY A 30 -19.72 5.19 -3.53
CA GLY A 30 -20.21 6.19 -4.50
C GLY A 30 -19.16 6.79 -5.44
N ARG A 31 -17.88 6.45 -5.29
CA ARG A 31 -16.82 6.89 -6.21
C ARG A 31 -16.59 5.80 -7.26
N GLY A 32 -16.68 6.12 -8.54
CA GLY A 32 -16.46 5.15 -9.63
C GLY A 32 -14.99 4.73 -9.76
N GLN A 33 -14.75 3.59 -10.41
CA GLN A 33 -13.43 3.13 -10.84
C GLN A 33 -12.79 4.14 -11.80
N LEU A 34 -11.46 4.26 -11.77
CA LEU A 34 -10.68 5.00 -12.76
C LEU A 34 -9.90 4.04 -13.66
N PHE A 35 -9.76 4.42 -14.93
CA PHE A 35 -8.87 3.74 -15.88
C PHE A 35 -7.81 4.71 -16.37
N VAL A 36 -6.53 4.39 -16.14
CA VAL A 36 -5.38 5.20 -16.55
C VAL A 36 -4.71 4.56 -17.76
N SER A 37 -4.76 5.24 -18.91
CA SER A 37 -4.20 4.76 -20.18
C SER A 37 -3.06 5.63 -20.75
N GLY A 38 -2.82 6.82 -20.19
CA GLY A 38 -1.81 7.77 -20.67
C GLY A 38 -0.35 7.41 -20.32
N CYS A 39 0.55 8.41 -20.37
CA CYS A 39 2.01 8.32 -20.15
C CYS A 39 2.73 7.42 -21.18
N GLN A 40 3.51 7.98 -22.11
CA GLN A 40 4.14 7.20 -23.18
C GLN A 40 5.50 6.57 -22.81
N ASN A 41 6.13 7.02 -21.72
CA ASN A 41 7.37 6.44 -21.23
C ASN A 41 7.13 4.97 -20.84
N ALA A 42 7.89 4.02 -21.40
CA ALA A 42 7.65 2.60 -21.19
C ALA A 42 7.78 2.18 -19.71
N THR A 43 8.84 2.63 -19.04
CA THR A 43 9.11 2.30 -17.64
C THR A 43 8.02 2.87 -16.73
N VAL A 44 7.75 4.17 -16.83
CA VAL A 44 6.75 4.83 -15.98
C VAL A 44 5.33 4.37 -16.34
N GLY A 45 5.03 4.24 -17.63
CA GLY A 45 3.72 3.81 -18.12
C GLY A 45 3.34 2.41 -17.64
N ASN A 46 4.29 1.47 -17.56
CA ASN A 46 4.05 0.14 -16.99
C ASN A 46 3.70 0.18 -15.49
N ILE A 47 4.20 1.19 -14.78
CA ILE A 47 3.93 1.40 -13.36
C ILE A 47 2.57 2.06 -13.14
N VAL A 48 2.21 3.10 -13.91
CA VAL A 48 1.03 3.93 -13.60
C VAL A 48 -0.24 3.55 -14.35
N ARG A 49 -0.17 2.90 -15.52
CA ARG A 49 -1.37 2.53 -16.28
C ARG A 49 -2.13 1.38 -15.62
N GLY A 50 -3.44 1.36 -15.81
CA GLY A 50 -4.32 0.28 -15.38
C GLY A 50 -5.58 0.76 -14.69
N ASP A 51 -6.30 -0.19 -14.10
CA ASP A 51 -7.52 0.04 -13.35
C ASP A 51 -7.22 0.43 -11.91
N TYR A 52 -7.95 1.41 -11.40
CA TYR A 52 -7.83 1.93 -10.05
C TYR A 52 -9.19 1.93 -9.36
N MET A 53 -9.23 1.32 -8.19
CA MET A 53 -10.43 1.27 -7.35
C MET A 53 -10.32 2.31 -6.24
N PRO A 54 -11.45 2.91 -5.82
CA PRO A 54 -11.48 3.69 -4.59
C PRO A 54 -10.87 2.88 -3.43
N TYR A 55 -10.12 3.55 -2.55
CA TYR A 55 -9.41 2.90 -1.45
C TYR A 55 -9.62 3.63 -0.12
N THR A 56 -9.30 4.93 -0.07
CA THR A 56 -9.47 5.76 1.13
C THR A 56 -9.69 7.23 0.72
N GLU A 57 -9.44 8.19 1.62
CA GLU A 57 -9.50 9.63 1.33
C GLU A 57 -8.23 10.37 1.77
N ASN A 58 -7.89 11.44 1.07
CA ASN A 58 -6.82 12.38 1.41
C ASN A 58 -7.26 13.80 1.03
N HIS A 59 -7.11 14.78 1.94
CA HIS A 59 -7.55 16.17 1.76
C HIS A 59 -8.98 16.32 1.19
N GLY A 60 -9.93 15.54 1.73
CA GLY A 60 -11.35 15.56 1.30
C GLY A 60 -11.60 14.98 -0.10
N ARG A 61 -10.60 14.36 -0.71
CA ARG A 61 -10.63 13.75 -2.05
C ARG A 61 -10.40 12.25 -1.92
N PRO A 62 -10.87 11.44 -2.89
CA PRO A 62 -10.64 10.00 -2.89
C PRO A 62 -9.18 9.70 -3.16
N VAL A 63 -8.67 8.69 -2.49
CA VAL A 63 -7.47 7.97 -2.87
C VAL A 63 -7.90 6.73 -3.62
N TYR A 64 -7.32 6.52 -4.79
CA TYR A 64 -7.52 5.30 -5.55
C TYR A 64 -6.28 4.43 -5.48
N ARG A 65 -6.46 3.11 -5.43
CA ARG A 65 -5.37 2.13 -5.48
C ARG A 65 -5.48 1.33 -6.78
N ARG A 66 -4.36 1.12 -7.45
CA ARG A 66 -4.29 0.27 -8.63
C ARG A 66 -4.74 -1.15 -8.26
N SER A 67 -5.62 -1.74 -9.07
CA SER A 67 -6.19 -3.07 -8.82
C SER A 67 -5.13 -4.18 -8.85
N GLN A 68 -4.05 -3.98 -9.59
CA GLN A 68 -2.91 -4.89 -9.69
C GLN A 68 -1.63 -4.14 -9.33
N GLN A 69 -0.80 -4.71 -8.48
CA GLN A 69 0.52 -4.16 -8.17
C GLN A 69 1.40 -4.13 -9.43
N ALA A 70 2.20 -3.07 -9.56
CA ALA A 70 3.14 -2.93 -10.66
C ALA A 70 4.42 -3.72 -10.38
N ALA A 71 4.86 -4.54 -11.33
CA ALA A 71 6.20 -5.13 -11.26
C ALA A 71 7.25 -4.05 -11.55
N VAL A 72 8.18 -3.85 -10.62
CA VAL A 72 9.28 -2.90 -10.75
C VAL A 72 10.62 -3.61 -10.59
N ASN A 73 11.56 -3.30 -11.49
CA ASN A 73 12.92 -3.82 -11.37
C ASN A 73 13.68 -3.02 -10.30
N SER A 74 14.36 -3.74 -9.41
CA SER A 74 15.22 -3.20 -8.37
C SER A 74 16.55 -3.96 -8.38
N SER A 75 17.55 -3.46 -7.64
CA SER A 75 18.88 -4.10 -7.55
C SER A 75 18.82 -5.55 -7.04
N GLY A 76 17.79 -5.91 -6.27
CA GLY A 76 17.55 -7.26 -5.75
C GLY A 76 16.59 -8.14 -6.56
N GLY A 77 16.15 -7.70 -7.75
CA GLY A 77 15.18 -8.43 -8.58
C GLY A 77 13.89 -7.66 -8.83
N VAL A 78 12.80 -8.39 -9.10
CA VAL A 78 11.47 -7.82 -9.36
C VAL A 78 10.70 -7.68 -8.05
N ASN A 79 10.26 -6.46 -7.75
CA ASN A 79 9.40 -6.15 -6.61
C ASN A 79 7.99 -5.79 -7.09
N MET A 80 6.99 -5.97 -6.22
CA MET A 80 5.62 -5.56 -6.49
C MET A 80 5.33 -4.24 -5.79
N LEU A 81 4.91 -3.24 -6.55
CA LEU A 81 4.68 -1.87 -6.09
C LEU A 81 3.19 -1.57 -6.08
N ASP A 82 2.69 -1.16 -4.92
CA ASP A 82 1.39 -0.49 -4.85
C ASP A 82 1.47 0.89 -5.48
N VAL A 83 0.45 1.25 -6.25
CA VAL A 83 0.35 2.57 -6.87
C VAL A 83 -0.95 3.20 -6.45
N LEU A 84 -0.85 4.35 -5.81
CA LEU A 84 -1.97 5.17 -5.38
C LEU A 84 -2.10 6.40 -6.27
N ILE A 85 -3.34 6.83 -6.51
CA ILE A 85 -3.67 8.16 -7.00
C ILE A 85 -4.27 8.93 -5.83
N TYR A 86 -3.67 10.04 -5.44
CA TYR A 86 -4.16 10.87 -4.33
C TYR A 86 -4.03 12.35 -4.67
N PHE A 87 -4.92 13.16 -4.10
CA PHE A 87 -4.84 14.62 -4.22
C PHE A 87 -3.96 15.19 -3.10
N TRP A 88 -3.22 16.26 -3.37
CA TRP A 88 -2.53 17.10 -2.40
C TRP A 88 -3.07 18.53 -2.52
N ASP A 89 -3.38 19.16 -1.39
CA ASP A 89 -3.85 20.55 -1.38
C ASP A 89 -2.66 21.54 -1.46
N ASP A 90 -2.91 22.83 -1.32
CA ASP A 90 -1.92 23.89 -1.49
C ASP A 90 -1.13 24.22 -0.21
N ARG A 91 -1.18 23.36 0.82
CA ARG A 91 -0.50 23.60 2.11
C ARG A 91 1.02 23.78 2.00
N ASP A 92 1.64 23.11 1.02
CA ASP A 92 3.08 23.21 0.73
C ASP A 92 3.37 24.17 -0.44
N GLY A 93 2.35 24.87 -0.91
CA GLY A 93 2.39 25.79 -2.04
C GLY A 93 1.72 25.24 -3.30
N PRO A 94 1.27 26.12 -4.21
CA PRO A 94 0.48 25.75 -5.39
C PRO A 94 1.23 24.84 -6.36
N ALA A 95 2.56 24.82 -6.33
CA ALA A 95 3.38 23.95 -7.17
C ALA A 95 3.27 22.47 -6.80
N PHE A 96 2.87 22.15 -5.56
CA PHE A 96 2.70 20.78 -5.07
C PHE A 96 1.24 20.34 -5.02
N CYS A 97 0.31 21.26 -5.30
CA CYS A 97 -1.12 21.00 -5.30
C CYS A 97 -1.54 20.24 -6.58
N GLY A 98 -2.41 19.26 -6.43
CA GLY A 98 -2.94 18.49 -7.55
C GLY A 98 -3.00 16.99 -7.28
N TRP A 99 -3.08 16.21 -8.36
CA TRP A 99 -3.15 14.76 -8.30
C TRP A 99 -1.79 14.11 -8.53
N TRP A 100 -1.46 13.14 -7.69
CA TRP A 100 -0.18 12.47 -7.65
C TRP A 100 -0.31 10.97 -7.82
N PHE A 101 0.70 10.36 -8.42
CA PHE A 101 0.96 8.92 -8.31
C PHE A 101 2.04 8.67 -7.25
N GLY A 102 1.84 7.68 -6.38
CA GLY A 102 2.89 7.30 -5.43
C GLY A 102 2.63 5.98 -4.70
N PRO A 103 3.65 5.42 -4.02
CA PRO A 103 3.53 4.15 -3.29
C PRO A 103 2.76 4.29 -1.96
N LYS A 104 2.70 5.51 -1.43
CA LYS A 104 2.01 5.89 -0.20
C LYS A 104 1.53 7.34 -0.34
N VAL A 105 0.46 7.71 0.37
CA VAL A 105 0.00 9.10 0.45
C VAL A 105 1.02 9.93 1.23
N GLY A 106 1.35 11.13 0.73
CA GLY A 106 2.28 12.05 1.41
C GLY A 106 3.72 11.55 1.49
N GLY A 107 4.09 10.58 0.64
CA GLY A 107 5.46 10.08 0.59
C GLY A 107 6.42 11.04 -0.10
N ASP A 108 7.65 11.03 0.39
CA ASP A 108 8.83 11.48 -0.31
C ASP A 108 9.04 10.65 -1.59
N GLN A 109 9.32 11.34 -2.70
CA GLN A 109 9.69 10.72 -3.99
C GLN A 109 11.16 10.31 -4.00
#